data_AF-A0A7C5FH66-F1
#
_entry.id   AF-A0A7C5FH66-F1
#
_cell.length_a   1.000
_cell.length_b   1.000
_cell.length_c   1.000
_cell.angle_alpha   90.00
_cell.angle_beta   90.00
_cell.angle_gamma   90.00
#
_symmetry.space_group_name_H-M   'P 1'
#
loop_
_entity.id
_entity.type
_entity.pdbx_description
1 polymer ?
#
loop_
_entity_poly.entity_id
_entity_poly.type
_entity_poly.pdbx_seq_one_letter_code
_entity_poly.pdbx_strand_id
1 'polypeptide(L)'
;MRIKSLNPFGTIALQLGGFYFFYFAMVGVYIIFMPKVLKDVGYSAVDIGMIYTAAPLMRFFLPFVFKHFVELNRRVFVLSLFATLFTTLLFFLTINNFWAFLFVNLLYGGAMGAALPFAETIALERIGKERYGKIR
;
A
#
# COMPACT_ATOMS: atom_id res chain seq x y z
N MET A 1 18.54 -35.81 18.02
CA MET A 1 18.54 -34.37 17.74
C MET A 1 17.53 -34.10 16.62
N ARG A 2 16.26 -33.84 16.97
CA ARG A 2 15.16 -33.69 15.98
C ARG A 2 15.24 -32.27 15.41
N ILE A 3 15.59 -32.17 14.12
CA ILE A 3 15.52 -30.92 13.36
C ILE A 3 14.08 -30.43 13.46
N LYS A 4 13.90 -29.30 14.15
CA LYS A 4 12.62 -28.59 14.28
C LYS A 4 12.29 -28.11 12.88
N SER A 5 11.53 -28.91 12.12
CA SER A 5 10.98 -28.50 10.84
C SER A 5 10.27 -27.17 11.09
N LEU A 6 10.72 -26.10 10.43
CA LEU A 6 10.02 -24.82 10.47
C LEU A 6 8.55 -25.11 10.18
N ASN A 7 7.67 -24.85 11.15
CA ASN A 7 6.23 -24.93 10.90
C ASN A 7 5.95 -24.01 9.70
N PRO A 8 5.47 -24.52 8.56
CA PRO A 8 5.25 -23.70 7.37
C PRO A 8 4.27 -22.55 7.67
N PHE A 9 3.37 -22.76 8.64
CA PHE A 9 2.49 -21.75 9.21
C PHE A 9 3.22 -20.59 9.89
N GLY A 10 4.30 -20.85 10.64
CA GLY A 10 5.06 -19.82 11.35
C GLY A 10 5.85 -18.92 10.39
N THR A 11 6.44 -19.52 9.35
CA THR A 11 7.21 -18.76 8.34
C THR A 11 6.30 -17.85 7.52
N ILE A 12 5.13 -18.33 7.09
CA ILE A 12 4.16 -17.53 6.33
C ILE A 12 3.56 -16.42 7.19
N ALA A 13 3.22 -16.72 8.45
CA ALA A 13 2.75 -15.71 9.40
C ALA A 13 3.78 -14.60 9.64
N LEU A 14 5.07 -14.95 9.74
CA LEU A 14 6.14 -13.97 9.88
C LEU A 14 6.32 -13.11 8.61
N GLN A 15 6.23 -13.71 7.42
CA GLN A 15 6.31 -12.98 6.14
C GLN A 15 5.14 -11.98 6.00
N LEU A 16 3.92 -12.41 6.31
CA LEU A 16 2.73 -11.57 6.25
C LEU A 16 2.74 -10.49 7.35
N GLY A 17 3.13 -10.83 8.57
CA GLY A 17 3.29 -9.86 9.66
C GLY A 17 4.34 -8.80 9.33
N GLY A 18 5.47 -9.21 8.75
CA GLY A 18 6.48 -8.28 8.22
C GLY A 18 5.90 -7.37 7.14
N PHE A 19 5.14 -7.91 6.19
CA PHE A 19 4.45 -7.10 5.18
C PHE A 19 3.52 -6.07 5.81
N TYR A 20 2.64 -6.46 6.75
CA TYR A 20 1.73 -5.52 7.43
C TYR A 20 2.48 -4.46 8.20
N PHE A 21 3.53 -4.84 8.94
CA PHE A 21 4.37 -3.91 9.68
C PHE A 21 4.94 -2.82 8.77
N PHE A 22 5.61 -3.20 7.66
CA PHE A 22 6.18 -2.23 6.73
C PHE A 22 5.10 -1.41 6.00
N TYR A 23 4.00 -2.04 5.61
CA TYR A 23 2.89 -1.36 4.96
C TYR A 23 2.30 -0.25 5.85
N PHE A 24 1.98 -0.56 7.11
CA PHE A 24 1.42 0.42 8.04
C PHE A 24 2.45 1.45 8.51
N ALA A 25 3.71 1.06 8.69
CA ALA A 25 4.79 2.01 8.99
C ALA A 25 4.94 3.04 7.87
N MET A 26 4.97 2.61 6.60
CA MET A 26 5.07 3.50 5.46
C MET A 26 3.86 4.43 5.34
N VAL A 27 2.64 3.90 5.53
CA VAL A 27 1.41 4.71 5.55
C VAL A 27 1.44 5.74 6.69
N GLY A 28 1.87 5.34 7.89
CA GLY A 28 1.98 6.23 9.04
C GLY A 28 2.96 7.38 8.80
N VAL A 29 4.16 7.07 8.30
CA VAL A 29 5.16 8.08 7.93
C VAL A 29 4.61 9.03 6.87
N TYR A 30 3.96 8.50 5.83
CA TYR A 30 3.36 9.31 4.78
C TYR A 30 2.30 10.26 5.34
N ILE A 31 1.33 9.76 6.12
CA ILE A 31 0.23 10.58 6.65
C ILE A 31 0.74 11.68 7.59
N ILE A 32 1.74 11.38 8.43
CA ILE A 32 2.23 12.31 9.46
C ILE A 32 3.16 13.38 8.86
N PHE A 33 4.12 12.99 8.02
CA PHE A 33 5.20 13.89 7.60
C PHE A 33 4.96 14.54 6.24
N MET A 34 4.28 13.88 5.31
CA MET A 34 4.10 14.42 3.96
C MET A 34 3.35 15.75 3.90
N PRO A 35 2.33 16.06 4.73
CA PRO A 35 1.66 17.37 4.68
C PRO A 35 2.63 18.50 5.02
N LYS A 36 3.53 18.25 5.98
CA LYS A 36 4.57 19.21 6.37
C LYS A 36 5.57 19.40 5.23
N VAL A 37 6.04 18.32 4.63
CA VAL A 37 6.97 18.37 3.48
C VAL A 37 6.36 19.17 2.32
N LEU A 38 5.10 18.89 1.96
CA LEU A 38 4.42 19.62 0.88
C LEU A 38 4.26 21.11 1.20
N LYS A 39 3.94 21.45 2.46
CA LYS A 39 3.87 22.84 2.92
C LYS A 39 5.23 23.54 2.82
N ASP A 40 6.30 22.87 3.22
CA ASP A 40 7.67 23.40 3.17
C ASP A 40 8.15 23.61 1.71
N VAL A 41 7.64 22.82 0.75
CA VAL A 41 7.88 22.99 -0.70
C VAL A 41 7.04 24.14 -1.31
N GLY A 42 6.03 24.63 -0.59
CA GLY A 42 5.20 25.77 -1.01
C GLY A 42 3.78 25.43 -1.45
N TYR A 43 3.29 24.22 -1.18
CA TYR A 43 1.90 23.84 -1.47
C TYR A 43 0.94 24.60 -0.56
N SER A 44 -0.21 25.02 -1.10
CA SER A 44 -1.26 25.61 -0.29
C SER A 44 -2.00 24.55 0.55
N ALA A 45 -2.72 24.99 1.59
CA ALA A 45 -3.55 24.09 2.39
C ALA A 45 -4.63 23.38 1.55
N VAL A 46 -5.14 24.06 0.51
CA VAL A 46 -6.13 23.49 -0.41
C VAL A 46 -5.51 22.38 -1.25
N ASP A 47 -4.30 22.58 -1.76
CA ASP A 47 -3.57 21.58 -2.56
C ASP A 47 -3.29 20.31 -1.77
N ILE A 48 -2.83 20.47 -0.53
CA ILE A 48 -2.60 19.35 0.40
C ILE A 48 -3.94 18.62 0.66
N GLY A 49 -5.02 19.37 0.90
CA GLY A 49 -6.37 18.81 1.07
C GLY A 49 -6.84 17.98 -0.13
N MET A 50 -6.59 18.47 -1.36
CA MET A 50 -6.91 17.76 -2.60
C MET A 50 -6.13 16.44 -2.70
N ILE A 51 -4.81 16.46 -2.45
CA ILE A 51 -3.96 15.25 -2.45
C ILE A 51 -4.48 14.23 -1.44
N TYR A 52 -4.83 14.66 -0.23
CA TYR A 52 -5.26 13.74 0.82
C TYR A 52 -6.66 13.19 0.63
N THR A 53 -7.54 13.93 -0.05
CA THR A 53 -8.90 13.48 -0.41
C THR A 53 -8.88 12.53 -1.61
N ALA A 54 -7.81 12.60 -2.43
CA ALA A 54 -7.59 11.70 -3.55
C ALA A 54 -7.46 10.23 -3.11
N ALA A 55 -6.89 9.96 -1.93
CA ALA A 55 -6.72 8.59 -1.43
C ALA A 55 -8.05 7.89 -1.07
N PRO A 56 -8.97 8.48 -0.28
CA PRO A 56 -10.33 7.95 -0.10
C PRO A 56 -11.08 7.77 -1.42
N LEU A 57 -10.92 8.70 -2.34
CA LEU A 57 -11.54 8.65 -3.66
C LEU A 57 -11.05 7.42 -4.44
N MET A 58 -9.74 7.17 -4.46
CA MET A 58 -9.19 5.95 -5.06
C MET A 58 -9.70 4.67 -4.40
N ARG A 59 -9.84 4.64 -3.06
CA ARG A 59 -10.43 3.47 -2.37
C ARG A 59 -11.87 3.20 -2.78
N PHE A 60 -12.62 4.22 -3.20
CA PHE A 60 -13.95 4.04 -3.74
C PHE A 60 -13.92 3.47 -5.17
N PHE A 61 -13.03 3.96 -6.04
CA PHE A 61 -12.94 3.50 -7.43
C PHE A 61 -12.28 2.13 -7.59
N LEU A 62 -11.29 1.80 -6.76
CA LEU A 62 -10.51 0.56 -6.86
C LEU A 62 -11.39 -0.71 -6.88
N PRO A 63 -12.38 -0.90 -5.99
CA PRO A 63 -13.27 -2.05 -6.03
C PRO A 63 -14.01 -2.22 -7.36
N PHE A 64 -14.41 -1.13 -8.02
CA PHE A 64 -15.06 -1.19 -9.33
C PHE A 64 -14.09 -1.62 -10.42
N VAL A 65 -12.86 -1.10 -10.38
CA VAL A 65 -11.80 -1.47 -11.34
C VAL A 65 -11.39 -2.93 -11.15
N PHE A 66 -11.12 -3.38 -9.92
CA PHE A 66 -10.73 -4.77 -9.65
C PHE A 66 -11.85 -5.77 -9.96
N LYS A 67 -13.10 -5.42 -9.67
CA LYS A 67 -14.25 -6.33 -9.92
C LYS A 67 -14.45 -6.65 -11.40
N HIS A 68 -14.05 -5.78 -12.32
CA HIS A 68 -14.28 -5.97 -13.76
C HIS A 68 -13.01 -6.24 -14.58
N PHE A 69 -11.85 -5.72 -14.17
CA PHE A 69 -10.68 -5.64 -15.06
C PHE A 69 -9.46 -6.41 -14.57
N VAL A 70 -9.41 -6.81 -13.29
CA VAL A 70 -8.15 -7.33 -12.71
C VAL A 70 -8.43 -8.50 -11.76
N GLU A 71 -8.02 -9.69 -12.19
CA GLU A 71 -7.92 -10.84 -11.30
C GLU A 71 -6.73 -10.64 -10.35
N LEU A 72 -7.00 -10.74 -9.05
CA LEU A 72 -6.00 -10.70 -7.98
C LEU A 72 -5.08 -11.92 -8.07
N ASN A 73 -4.06 -11.82 -8.92
CA ASN A 73 -3.06 -12.84 -9.17
C ASN A 73 -1.70 -12.44 -8.59
N ARG A 74 -0.82 -13.42 -8.35
CA ARG A 74 0.56 -13.19 -7.85
C ARG A 74 1.33 -12.17 -8.69
N ARG A 75 1.11 -12.14 -10.00
CA ARG A 75 1.72 -11.15 -10.92
C ARG A 75 1.29 -9.72 -10.60
N VAL A 76 0.00 -9.50 -10.35
CA VAL A 76 -0.57 -8.18 -9.99
C VAL A 76 -0.02 -7.71 -8.65
N PHE A 77 0.10 -8.61 -7.67
CA PHE A 77 0.72 -8.28 -6.40
C PHE A 77 2.17 -7.82 -6.56
N VAL A 78 3.00 -8.60 -7.26
CA VAL A 78 4.41 -8.22 -7.50
C VAL A 78 4.50 -6.91 -8.28
N LEU A 79 3.66 -6.71 -9.30
CA LEU A 79 3.58 -5.46 -10.04
C LEU A 79 3.18 -4.28 -9.15
N SER A 80 2.23 -4.48 -8.23
CA SER A 80 1.82 -3.45 -7.27
C SER A 80 2.96 -3.05 -6.33
N LEU A 81 3.79 -4.00 -5.88
CA LEU A 81 4.97 -3.70 -5.07
C LEU A 81 5.99 -2.86 -5.85
N PHE A 82 6.28 -3.25 -7.09
CA PHE A 82 7.18 -2.46 -7.95
C PHE A 82 6.60 -1.09 -8.28
N ALA A 83 5.29 -0.99 -8.53
CA ALA A 83 4.61 0.27 -8.79
C ALA A 83 4.67 1.19 -7.56
N THR A 84 4.46 0.67 -6.35
CA THR A 84 4.60 1.43 -5.10
C THR A 84 6.03 1.95 -4.94
N LEU A 85 7.04 1.12 -5.19
CA LEU A 85 8.43 1.54 -5.11
C LEU A 85 8.75 2.63 -6.15
N PHE A 86 8.35 2.40 -7.40
CA PHE A 86 8.60 3.32 -8.51
C PHE A 86 7.91 4.68 -8.31
N THR A 87 6.63 4.67 -7.91
CA THR A 87 5.88 5.90 -7.64
C THR A 87 6.45 6.68 -6.45
N THR A 88 6.96 5.99 -5.43
CA THR A 88 7.68 6.64 -4.32
C THR A 88 8.95 7.35 -4.79
N LEU A 89 9.71 6.76 -5.71
CA LEU A 89 10.89 7.43 -6.30
C LEU A 89 10.48 8.65 -7.15
N LEU A 90 9.38 8.53 -7.89
CA LEU A 90 8.86 9.63 -8.70
C LEU A 90 8.42 10.84 -7.86
N PHE A 91 8.03 10.66 -6.59
CA PHE A 91 7.70 11.80 -5.71
C PHE A 91 8.82 12.84 -5.69
N PHE A 92 10.09 12.43 -5.62
CA PHE A 92 11.22 13.37 -5.61
C PHE A 92 11.30 14.22 -6.89
N LEU A 93 10.93 13.64 -8.03
CA LEU A 93 10.95 14.33 -9.33
C LEU A 93 9.73 15.21 -9.53
N THR A 94 8.57 14.80 -9.01
CA THR A 94 7.30 15.49 -9.25
C THR A 94 6.91 16.48 -8.17
N ILE A 95 7.59 16.50 -7.02
CA ILE A 95 7.16 17.31 -5.85
C ILE A 95 7.04 18.80 -6.15
N ASN A 96 7.78 19.35 -7.11
CA ASN A 96 7.70 20.77 -7.46
C ASN A 96 6.53 21.12 -8.39
N ASN A 97 5.76 20.14 -8.85
CA ASN A 97 4.60 20.34 -9.74
C ASN A 97 3.37 19.62 -9.16
N PHE A 98 2.38 20.41 -8.76
CA PHE A 98 1.16 19.91 -8.13
C PHE A 98 0.47 18.80 -8.93
N TRP A 99 0.21 19.04 -10.22
CA TRP A 99 -0.53 18.09 -11.05
C TRP A 99 0.24 16.80 -11.29
N ALA A 100 1.56 16.89 -11.51
CA ALA A 100 2.42 15.73 -11.64
C ALA A 100 2.45 14.93 -10.32
N PHE A 101 2.62 15.61 -9.19
CA PHE A 101 2.62 14.96 -7.88
C PHE A 101 1.28 14.30 -7.58
N LEU A 102 0.16 14.99 -7.83
CA LEU A 102 -1.18 14.44 -7.65
C LEU A 102 -1.39 13.16 -8.47
N PHE A 103 -1.00 13.17 -9.74
CA PHE A 103 -1.10 11.99 -10.60
C PHE A 103 -0.26 10.82 -10.08
N VAL A 104 0.99 11.04 -9.71
CA VAL A 104 1.85 9.99 -9.13
C VAL A 104 1.30 9.51 -7.78
N ASN A 105 0.72 10.42 -6.98
CA ASN A 105 0.10 10.09 -5.71
C ASN A 105 -1.12 9.17 -5.87
N LEU A 106 -1.94 9.44 -6.88
CA LEU A 106 -3.07 8.60 -7.27
C LEU A 106 -2.61 7.20 -7.68
N LEU A 107 -1.54 7.09 -8.47
CA LEU A 107 -0.95 5.80 -8.85
C LEU A 107 -0.39 5.04 -7.64
N TYR A 108 0.33 5.74 -6.76
CA TYR A 108 0.83 5.18 -5.51
C TYR A 108 -0.31 4.65 -4.63
N GLY A 109 -1.36 5.45 -4.44
CA GLY A 109 -2.55 5.07 -3.68
C GLY A 109 -3.26 3.84 -4.27
N GLY A 110 -3.35 3.76 -5.61
CA GLY A 110 -3.88 2.61 -6.31
C GLY A 110 -3.03 1.35 -6.14
N ALA A 111 -1.71 1.46 -6.28
CA ALA A 111 -0.79 0.34 -6.09
C ALA A 111 -0.83 -0.21 -4.66
N MET A 112 -0.80 0.68 -3.67
CA MET A 112 -0.97 0.32 -2.25
C MET A 112 -2.32 -0.33 -1.97
N GLY A 113 -3.39 0.25 -2.54
CA GLY A 113 -4.75 -0.28 -2.43
C GLY A 113 -4.95 -1.64 -3.12
N ALA A 114 -4.10 -2.01 -4.07
CA ALA A 114 -4.09 -3.34 -4.70
C ALA A 114 -3.30 -4.37 -3.88
N ALA A 115 -2.16 -3.96 -3.31
CA ALA A 115 -1.26 -4.82 -2.58
C ALA A 115 -1.90 -5.39 -1.31
N LEU A 116 -2.66 -4.54 -0.59
CA LEU A 116 -3.27 -4.91 0.69
C LEU A 116 -4.31 -6.03 0.55
N PRO A 117 -5.39 -5.92 -0.26
CA PRO A 117 -6.39 -6.98 -0.40
C PRO A 117 -5.82 -8.34 -0.83
N PHE A 118 -4.75 -8.33 -1.64
CA PHE A 118 -4.06 -9.55 -2.01
C PHE A 118 -3.38 -10.22 -0.82
N ALA A 119 -2.65 -9.46 -0.01
CA ALA A 119 -2.03 -9.96 1.22
C ALA A 119 -3.09 -10.43 2.23
N GLU A 120 -4.21 -9.72 2.35
CA GLU A 120 -5.34 -10.11 3.20
C GLU A 120 -5.96 -11.43 2.72
N THR A 121 -6.12 -11.63 1.41
CA THR A 121 -6.65 -12.87 0.81
C THR A 121 -5.75 -14.07 1.15
N ILE A 122 -4.43 -13.94 0.95
CA ILE A 122 -3.48 -15.01 1.30
C ILE A 122 -3.49 -15.29 2.80
N ALA A 123 -3.57 -14.25 3.63
CA ALA A 123 -3.61 -14.41 5.07
C ALA A 123 -4.88 -15.17 5.51
N LEU A 124 -6.04 -14.83 4.94
CA LEU A 124 -7.29 -15.52 5.20
C LEU A 124 -7.27 -16.98 4.73
N GLU A 125 -6.71 -17.26 3.55
CA GLU A 125 -6.61 -18.60 2.97
C GLU A 125 -5.66 -19.51 3.77
N ARG A 126 -4.48 -19.00 4.18
CA ARG A 126 -3.42 -19.84 4.76
C ARG A 126 -3.39 -19.90 6.29
N ILE A 127 -3.88 -18.87 6.97
CA ILE A 127 -3.86 -18.79 8.44
C ILE A 127 -5.26 -18.98 9.05
N GLY A 128 -6.31 -18.64 8.29
CA GLY A 128 -7.69 -18.72 8.74
C GLY A 128 -8.16 -17.48 9.52
N LYS A 129 -9.47 -17.23 9.48
CA LYS A 129 -10.11 -16.02 10.04
C LYS A 129 -9.80 -15.77 11.52
N GLU A 130 -9.70 -16.82 12.33
CA GLU A 130 -9.51 -16.67 13.79
C GLU A 130 -8.13 -16.16 14.20
N ARG A 131 -7.10 -16.40 13.37
CA ARG A 131 -5.72 -16.01 13.64
C ARG A 131 -5.27 -14.81 12.81
N TYR A 132 -6.06 -14.42 11.80
CA TYR A 132 -5.82 -13.27 10.93
C TYR A 132 -5.59 -11.98 11.72
N GLY A 133 -6.44 -11.69 12.71
CA GLY A 133 -6.34 -10.47 13.53
C GLY A 133 -5.09 -10.39 14.41
N LYS A 134 -4.35 -11.49 14.60
CA LYS A 134 -3.11 -11.50 15.41
C LYS A 134 -1.85 -11.14 14.63
N ILE A 135 -1.93 -11.08 13.30
CA ILE A 135 -0.77 -10.91 12.41
C ILE A 135 -0.74 -9.51 11.77
N ARG A 136 -1.89 -8.85 11.71
CA ARG A 136 -2.05 -7.50 11.16
C ARG A 136 -1.63 -6.42 12.16
#